data_AF-A0A435Y499-F1
#
_entry.id   AF-A0A435Y499-F1
#
_cell.length_a   1.000
_cell.length_b   1.000
_cell.length_c   1.000
_cell.angle_alpha   90.00
_cell.angle_beta   90.00
_cell.angle_gamma   90.00
#
_symmetry.space_group_name_H-M   'P 1'
#
loop_
_entity.id
_entity.type
_entity.pdbx_description
1 polymer ?
#
loop_
_entity_poly.entity_id
_entity_poly.type
_entity_poly.pdbx_seq_one_letter_code
_entity_poly.pdbx_strand_id
1 'polypeptide(L)'
;LRYSTETRNWFETEYPQFLEAASKPIDREKRSNEHASHILEALETNRVYRGHFNVKNNGVITNLPHDAIIESPGFVDRFGINMAAGITLPEACAATCIASINVQRMSVHAAISGDIDLLKLAVLHDPLVGAVSTPEEVWQMADEMVVAQAAWLPQYAHAVPAARERLSTSKVKTREWAGAARRSVRSIEELRAEKAALKQAG
;
A
#
# COMPACT_ATOMS: atom_id res chain seq x y z
N LEU A 1 2.06 -8.50 9.33
CA LEU A 1 3.50 -8.90 9.31
C LEU A 1 3.72 -10.35 8.88
N ARG A 2 3.17 -11.38 9.55
CA ARG A 2 3.39 -12.79 9.14
C ARG A 2 3.24 -13.05 7.64
N TYR A 3 2.10 -12.67 7.06
CA TYR A 3 1.85 -12.87 5.62
C TYR A 3 2.92 -12.19 4.75
N SER A 4 3.24 -10.92 5.05
CA SER A 4 4.31 -10.20 4.36
C SER A 4 5.67 -10.90 4.48
N THR A 5 6.02 -11.46 5.65
CA THR A 5 7.25 -12.23 5.84
C THR A 5 7.24 -13.54 5.06
N GLU A 6 6.09 -14.23 5.04
CA GLU A 6 5.87 -15.47 4.28
C GLU A 6 6.00 -15.23 2.77
N THR A 7 5.57 -14.07 2.26
CA THR A 7 5.51 -13.79 0.82
C THR A 7 6.59 -12.83 0.30
N ARG A 8 7.47 -12.27 1.13
CA ARG A 8 8.43 -11.22 0.70
C ARG A 8 9.37 -11.65 -0.41
N ASN A 9 9.75 -12.94 -0.44
CA ASN A 9 10.67 -13.49 -1.44
C ASN A 9 9.92 -14.15 -2.61
N TRP A 10 8.67 -13.75 -2.87
CA TRP A 10 7.87 -14.30 -3.98
C TRP A 10 8.57 -14.16 -5.33
N PHE A 11 9.38 -13.11 -5.52
CA PHE A 11 10.11 -12.90 -6.77
C PHE A 11 11.20 -13.97 -7.00
N GLU A 12 11.79 -14.52 -5.95
CA GLU A 12 12.76 -15.62 -6.08
C GLU A 12 12.05 -16.98 -6.16
N THR A 13 10.93 -17.12 -5.44
CA THR A 13 10.33 -18.43 -5.15
C THR A 13 9.14 -18.78 -6.04
N GLU A 14 8.37 -17.79 -6.51
CA GLU A 14 7.15 -17.97 -7.31
C GLU A 14 7.29 -17.40 -8.73
N TYR A 15 8.05 -16.31 -8.92
CA TYR A 15 8.16 -15.65 -10.23
C TYR A 15 8.62 -16.53 -11.38
N PRO A 16 9.60 -17.47 -11.25
CA PRO A 16 9.95 -18.35 -12.37
C PRO A 16 8.75 -19.17 -12.87
N GLN A 17 7.88 -19.61 -11.94
CA GLN A 17 6.66 -20.34 -12.28
C GLN A 17 5.62 -19.42 -12.94
N PHE A 18 5.51 -18.17 -12.48
CA PHE A 18 4.65 -17.17 -13.12
C PHE A 18 5.13 -16.82 -14.53
N LEU A 19 6.44 -16.70 -14.73
CA LEU A 19 7.04 -16.43 -16.03
C LEU A 19 6.82 -17.59 -16.99
N GLU A 20 7.00 -18.83 -16.54
CA GLU A 20 6.67 -20.02 -17.32
C GLU A 20 5.16 -20.08 -17.63
N ALA A 21 4.30 -19.80 -16.66
CA ALA A 21 2.86 -19.77 -16.88
C ALA A 21 2.43 -18.67 -17.86
N ALA A 22 3.12 -17.53 -17.87
CA ALA A 22 2.89 -16.42 -18.79
C ALA A 22 3.31 -16.73 -20.24
N SER A 23 4.09 -17.79 -20.47
CA SER A 23 4.40 -18.26 -21.84
C SER A 23 3.21 -18.93 -22.53
N LYS A 24 2.16 -19.29 -21.78
CA LYS A 24 0.94 -19.85 -22.34
C LYS A 24 0.20 -18.79 -23.17
N PRO A 25 -0.28 -19.12 -24.38
CA PRO A 25 -1.08 -18.19 -25.17
C PRO A 25 -2.29 -17.67 -24.38
N ILE A 26 -2.59 -16.38 -24.54
CA ILE A 26 -3.77 -15.77 -23.92
C ILE A 26 -5.02 -16.40 -24.55
N ASP A 27 -5.81 -17.07 -23.73
CA ASP A 27 -7.12 -17.61 -24.11
C ASP A 27 -8.11 -16.45 -24.30
N ARG A 28 -8.53 -16.22 -25.54
CA ARG A 28 -9.40 -15.09 -25.90
C ARG A 28 -10.80 -15.18 -25.28
N GLU A 29 -11.23 -16.39 -24.91
CA GLU A 29 -12.53 -16.64 -24.29
C GLU A 29 -12.49 -16.45 -22.76
N LYS A 30 -11.29 -16.45 -22.16
CA LYS A 30 -11.10 -16.31 -20.71
C LYS A 30 -10.50 -14.97 -20.37
N ARG A 31 -11.35 -14.09 -19.86
CA ARG A 31 -10.91 -12.82 -19.27
C ARG A 31 -10.36 -13.04 -17.87
N SER A 32 -9.33 -12.27 -17.51
CA SER A 32 -8.90 -12.18 -16.12
C SER A 32 -9.92 -11.40 -15.28
N ASN A 33 -9.80 -11.52 -13.95
CA ASN A 33 -10.60 -10.71 -13.01
C ASN A 33 -10.08 -9.27 -12.87
N GLU A 34 -9.08 -8.88 -13.68
CA GLU A 34 -8.49 -7.55 -13.62
C GLU A 34 -9.41 -6.49 -14.23
N HIS A 35 -9.65 -5.43 -13.46
CA HIS A 35 -10.61 -4.38 -13.77
C HIS A 35 -10.26 -3.59 -15.05
N ALA A 36 -8.97 -3.43 -15.37
CA ALA A 36 -8.51 -2.57 -16.46
C ALA A 36 -9.15 -2.91 -17.82
N SER A 37 -9.20 -4.21 -18.15
CA SER A 37 -9.81 -4.64 -19.41
C SER A 37 -11.32 -4.32 -19.47
N HIS A 38 -12.03 -4.43 -18.34
CA HIS A 38 -13.46 -4.12 -18.22
C HIS A 38 -13.74 -2.62 -18.35
N ILE A 39 -12.87 -1.80 -17.76
CA ILE A 39 -12.94 -0.34 -17.89
C ILE A 39 -12.79 0.05 -19.36
N LEU A 40 -11.77 -0.46 -20.06
CA LEU A 40 -11.55 -0.17 -21.48
C LEU A 40 -12.75 -0.61 -22.35
N GLU A 41 -13.24 -1.84 -22.17
CA GLU A 41 -14.43 -2.30 -22.91
C GLU A 41 -15.64 -1.42 -22.66
N ALA A 42 -15.87 -0.98 -21.42
CA ALA A 42 -17.00 -0.11 -21.09
C ALA A 42 -16.92 1.26 -21.78
N LEU A 43 -15.71 1.84 -21.86
CA LEU A 43 -15.45 3.09 -22.57
C LEU A 43 -15.67 2.94 -24.08
N GLU A 44 -15.15 1.87 -24.68
CA GLU A 44 -15.15 1.67 -26.13
C GLU A 44 -16.49 1.16 -26.69
N THR A 45 -17.19 0.33 -25.92
CA THR A 45 -18.38 -0.40 -26.40
C THR A 45 -19.68 0.00 -25.69
N ASN A 46 -19.60 0.88 -24.68
CA ASN A 46 -20.72 1.24 -23.82
C ASN A 46 -21.32 0.05 -23.03
N ARG A 47 -20.59 -1.06 -22.90
CA ARG A 47 -20.94 -2.17 -22.02
C ARG A 47 -20.65 -1.79 -20.58
N VAL A 48 -21.67 -1.27 -19.88
CA VAL A 48 -21.52 -0.71 -18.53
C VAL A 48 -20.82 -1.68 -17.58
N TYR A 49 -19.77 -1.19 -16.92
CA TYR A 49 -19.00 -1.93 -15.93
C TYR A 49 -19.14 -1.30 -14.55
N ARG A 50 -19.51 -2.08 -13.53
CA ARG A 50 -19.65 -1.61 -12.15
C ARG A 50 -18.46 -2.08 -11.32
N GLY A 51 -17.97 -1.21 -10.44
CA GLY A 51 -16.81 -1.53 -9.62
C GLY A 51 -16.53 -0.47 -8.57
N HIS A 52 -15.35 -0.55 -7.98
CA HIS A 52 -14.80 0.49 -7.11
C HIS A 52 -13.65 1.16 -7.83
N PHE A 53 -13.59 2.48 -7.77
CA PHE A 53 -12.61 3.26 -8.53
C PHE A 53 -11.91 4.26 -7.62
N ASN A 54 -10.62 4.42 -7.86
CA ASN A 54 -9.79 5.42 -7.21
C ASN A 54 -9.89 6.74 -7.96
N VAL A 55 -10.51 7.75 -7.35
CA VAL A 55 -10.66 9.10 -7.93
C VAL A 55 -10.44 10.18 -6.88
N LYS A 56 -10.19 11.41 -7.33
CA LYS A 56 -10.24 12.58 -6.44
C LYS A 56 -11.66 12.73 -5.90
N ASN A 57 -11.80 12.84 -4.57
CA ASN A 57 -13.08 12.81 -3.88
C ASN A 57 -14.09 13.80 -4.44
N ASN A 58 -13.71 15.08 -4.58
CA ASN A 58 -14.55 16.13 -5.16
C ASN A 58 -16.02 16.13 -4.66
N GLY A 59 -16.25 15.76 -3.40
CA GLY A 59 -17.60 15.70 -2.80
C GLY A 59 -18.37 14.40 -3.01
N VAL A 60 -17.76 13.35 -3.58
CA VAL A 60 -18.36 12.00 -3.67
C VAL A 60 -18.68 11.48 -2.27
N ILE A 61 -17.69 11.55 -1.36
CA ILE A 61 -17.86 11.36 0.08
C ILE A 61 -17.84 12.73 0.75
N THR A 62 -18.99 13.14 1.27
CA THR A 62 -19.30 14.52 1.71
C THR A 62 -18.50 14.97 2.93
N ASN A 63 -18.15 14.02 3.81
CA ASN A 63 -17.42 14.28 5.05
C ASN A 63 -15.94 13.86 5.00
N LEU A 64 -15.36 13.77 3.80
CA LEU A 64 -13.91 13.65 3.57
C LEU A 64 -13.38 14.84 2.76
N PRO A 65 -12.07 15.17 2.84
CA PRO A 65 -11.48 16.26 2.06
C PRO A 65 -11.71 16.09 0.55
N HIS A 66 -12.00 17.19 -0.14
CA HIS A 66 -12.27 17.18 -1.60
C HIS A 66 -11.08 16.74 -2.44
N ASP A 67 -9.86 16.93 -1.94
CA ASP A 67 -8.63 16.67 -2.64
C ASP A 67 -8.05 15.28 -2.39
N ALA A 68 -8.57 14.54 -1.41
CA ALA A 68 -8.15 13.17 -1.14
C ALA A 68 -8.52 12.25 -2.31
N ILE A 69 -7.66 11.27 -2.60
CA ILE A 69 -8.04 10.14 -3.45
C ILE A 69 -8.86 9.17 -2.60
N ILE A 70 -10.06 8.83 -3.08
CA ILE A 70 -10.94 7.86 -2.45
C ILE A 70 -11.09 6.66 -3.37
N GLU A 71 -11.33 5.50 -2.78
CA GLU A 71 -11.85 4.32 -3.48
C GLU A 71 -13.33 4.16 -3.11
N SER A 72 -14.22 4.24 -4.11
CA SER A 72 -15.67 4.23 -3.86
C SER A 72 -16.43 3.55 -4.99
N PRO A 73 -17.67 3.07 -4.76
CA PRO A 73 -18.48 2.47 -5.81
C PRO A 73 -18.78 3.44 -6.96
N GLY A 74 -18.79 2.91 -8.17
CA GLY A 74 -19.16 3.64 -9.37
C GLY A 74 -19.44 2.71 -10.54
N PHE A 75 -19.55 3.30 -11.72
CA PHE A 75 -19.62 2.57 -12.98
C PHE A 75 -18.88 3.29 -14.10
N VAL A 76 -18.47 2.53 -15.11
CA VAL A 76 -17.87 3.03 -16.34
C VAL A 76 -18.84 2.80 -17.49
N ASP A 77 -19.03 3.81 -18.31
CA ASP A 77 -19.78 3.75 -19.57
C ASP A 77 -19.08 4.62 -20.63
N ARG A 78 -19.72 4.87 -21.78
CA ARG A 78 -19.13 5.69 -22.86
C ARG A 78 -18.76 7.12 -22.46
N PHE A 79 -19.28 7.63 -21.33
CA PHE A 79 -19.01 8.98 -20.85
C PHE A 79 -17.86 9.03 -19.83
N GLY A 80 -17.31 7.89 -19.44
CA GLY A 80 -16.20 7.80 -18.51
C GLY A 80 -16.56 7.10 -17.20
N ILE A 81 -15.83 7.45 -16.15
CA ILE A 81 -16.02 6.93 -14.80
C ILE A 81 -17.04 7.81 -14.06
N ASN A 82 -18.12 7.20 -13.60
CA ASN A 82 -19.22 7.84 -12.90
C ASN A 82 -19.28 7.29 -11.46
N MET A 83 -19.13 8.16 -10.47
CA MET A 83 -19.10 7.77 -9.06
C MET A 83 -20.47 7.89 -8.39
N ALA A 84 -20.76 7.01 -7.43
CA ALA A 84 -21.89 7.18 -6.54
C ALA A 84 -21.61 8.30 -5.53
N ALA A 85 -22.14 9.50 -5.75
CA ALA A 85 -21.86 10.68 -4.94
C ALA A 85 -22.89 10.92 -3.82
N GLY A 86 -22.60 11.89 -2.94
CA GLY A 86 -23.49 12.26 -1.83
C GLY A 86 -23.42 11.30 -0.64
N ILE A 87 -22.35 10.50 -0.56
CA ILE A 87 -22.16 9.52 0.51
C ILE A 87 -21.65 10.24 1.75
N THR A 88 -22.33 10.06 2.87
CA THR A 88 -21.80 10.46 4.19
C THR A 88 -21.38 9.21 4.94
N LEU A 89 -20.09 9.08 5.26
CA LEU A 89 -19.62 7.95 6.05
C LEU A 89 -20.06 8.09 7.51
N PRO A 90 -20.30 6.98 8.24
CA PRO A 90 -20.40 7.02 9.69
C PRO A 90 -19.17 7.71 10.30
N GLU A 91 -19.38 8.45 11.39
CA GLU A 91 -18.35 9.31 11.99
C GLU A 91 -17.05 8.55 12.30
N ALA A 92 -17.15 7.35 12.89
CA ALA A 92 -15.98 6.53 13.21
C ALA A 92 -15.20 6.08 11.96
N CYS A 93 -15.88 5.83 10.84
CA CYS A 93 -15.24 5.50 9.56
C CYS A 93 -14.53 6.73 8.98
N ALA A 94 -15.21 7.87 8.97
CA ALA A 94 -14.64 9.13 8.48
C ALA A 94 -13.39 9.53 9.28
N ALA A 95 -13.43 9.42 10.61
CA ALA A 95 -12.30 9.72 11.48
C ALA A 95 -11.07 8.86 11.15
N THR A 96 -11.27 7.56 10.92
CA THR A 96 -10.20 6.65 10.51
C THR A 96 -9.61 7.02 9.15
N CYS A 97 -10.47 7.33 8.17
CA CYS A 97 -10.02 7.78 6.85
C CYS A 97 -9.23 9.09 6.91
N ILE A 98 -9.68 10.07 7.72
CA ILE A 98 -9.01 11.36 7.88
C ILE A 98 -7.59 11.19 8.44
N ALA A 99 -7.40 10.30 9.42
CA ALA A 99 -6.07 10.00 9.95
C ALA A 99 -5.13 9.50 8.83
N SER A 100 -5.56 8.51 8.04
CA SER A 100 -4.79 7.97 6.92
C SER A 100 -4.53 9.01 5.82
N ILE A 101 -5.52 9.83 5.48
CA ILE A 101 -5.39 10.91 4.48
C ILE A 101 -4.30 11.90 4.91
N ASN A 102 -4.26 12.27 6.19
CA ASN A 102 -3.26 13.21 6.71
C ASN A 102 -1.84 12.63 6.67
N VAL A 103 -1.68 11.34 7.01
CA VAL A 103 -0.39 10.63 6.90
C VAL A 103 0.09 10.63 5.44
N GLN A 104 -0.79 10.25 4.50
CA GLN A 104 -0.47 10.22 3.07
C GLN A 104 -0.12 11.61 2.53
N ARG A 105 -0.88 12.64 2.93
CA ARG A 105 -0.63 14.03 2.53
C ARG A 105 0.74 14.51 2.98
N MET A 106 1.08 14.34 4.26
CA MET A 106 2.41 14.72 4.77
C MET A 106 3.51 13.92 4.07
N SER A 107 3.30 12.63 3.82
CA SER A 107 4.26 11.76 3.13
C SER A 107 4.54 12.24 1.70
N VAL A 108 3.50 12.61 0.95
CA VAL A 108 3.66 13.16 -0.42
C VAL A 108 4.37 14.51 -0.38
N HIS A 109 3.99 15.41 0.52
CA HIS A 109 4.64 16.72 0.66
C HIS A 109 6.13 16.56 1.00
N ALA A 110 6.46 15.68 1.94
CA ALA A 110 7.83 15.37 2.31
C ALA A 110 8.61 14.78 1.12
N ALA A 111 8.02 13.81 0.41
CA ALA A 111 8.66 13.16 -0.74
C ALA A 111 8.96 14.14 -1.88
N ILE A 112 8.08 15.09 -2.14
CA ILE A 112 8.28 16.10 -3.19
C ILE A 112 9.32 17.14 -2.77
N SER A 113 9.25 17.63 -1.53
CA SER A 113 10.12 18.71 -1.02
C SER A 113 11.49 18.22 -0.54
N GLY A 114 11.64 16.93 -0.25
CA GLY A 114 12.80 16.38 0.44
C GLY A 114 12.84 16.71 1.94
N ASP A 115 11.73 17.16 2.53
CA ASP A 115 11.65 17.53 3.95
C ASP A 115 11.69 16.27 4.84
N ILE A 116 12.87 16.01 5.42
CA ILE A 116 13.12 14.86 6.29
C ILE A 116 12.34 14.93 7.60
N ASP A 117 12.08 16.12 8.13
CA ASP A 117 11.37 16.29 9.39
C ASP A 117 9.87 16.06 9.18
N LEU A 118 9.31 16.58 8.09
CA LEU A 118 7.93 16.29 7.71
C LEU A 118 7.72 14.80 7.43
N LEU A 119 8.69 14.11 6.82
CA LEU A 119 8.63 12.65 6.63
C LEU A 119 8.53 11.93 7.98
N LYS A 120 9.38 12.30 8.95
CA LYS A 120 9.36 11.71 10.29
C LYS A 120 8.06 11.96 11.03
N LEU A 121 7.53 13.18 10.93
CA LEU A 121 6.23 13.54 11.47
C LEU A 121 5.10 12.74 10.80
N ALA A 122 5.16 12.50 9.49
CA ALA A 122 4.18 11.67 8.80
C ALA A 122 4.15 10.24 9.34
N VAL A 123 5.34 9.64 9.53
CA VAL A 123 5.47 8.29 10.10
C VAL A 123 4.96 8.25 11.54
N LEU A 124 5.24 9.28 12.35
CA LEU A 124 4.76 9.37 13.73
C LEU A 124 3.23 9.42 13.84
N HIS A 125 2.55 10.02 12.86
CA HIS A 125 1.08 10.12 12.84
C HIS A 125 0.38 8.84 12.37
N ASP A 126 1.11 7.86 11.85
CA ASP A 126 0.51 6.57 11.50
C ASP A 126 -0.01 5.87 12.78
N PRO A 127 -1.30 5.49 12.84
CA PRO A 127 -1.88 4.91 14.05
C PRO A 127 -1.23 3.61 14.52
N LEU A 128 -0.72 2.79 13.59
CA LEU A 128 -0.02 1.57 13.95
C LEU A 128 1.35 1.91 14.52
N VAL A 129 2.10 2.81 13.87
CA VAL A 129 3.40 3.27 14.36
C VAL A 129 3.28 3.88 15.75
N GLY A 130 2.36 4.82 15.95
CA GLY A 130 2.14 5.46 17.25
C GLY A 130 1.69 4.50 18.36
N ALA A 131 1.13 3.33 18.00
CA ALA A 131 0.75 2.30 18.95
C ALA A 131 1.90 1.36 19.35
N VAL A 132 2.95 1.21 18.52
CA VAL A 132 4.00 0.21 18.74
C VAL A 132 5.42 0.78 18.85
N SER A 133 5.61 2.07 18.59
CA SER A 133 6.93 2.70 18.59
C SER A 133 6.97 4.00 19.40
N THR A 134 8.06 4.24 20.11
CA THR A 134 8.34 5.55 20.72
C THR A 134 8.79 6.56 19.66
N PRO A 135 8.71 7.88 19.93
CA PRO A 135 9.22 8.89 19.00
C PRO A 135 10.69 8.66 18.60
N GLU A 136 11.55 8.25 19.52
CA GLU A 136 12.96 7.98 19.23
C GLU A 136 13.13 6.77 18.28
N GLU A 137 12.32 5.72 18.48
CA GLU A 137 12.28 4.56 17.57
C GLU A 137 11.81 4.96 16.18
N VAL A 138 10.81 5.85 16.08
CA VAL A 138 10.33 6.39 14.80
C VAL A 138 11.41 7.18 14.08
N TRP A 139 12.15 8.04 14.79
CA TRP A 139 13.22 8.84 14.19
C TRP A 139 14.34 7.96 13.64
N GLN A 140 14.76 6.96 14.41
CA GLN A 140 15.78 6.01 13.96
C GLN A 140 15.27 5.22 12.75
N MET A 141 14.05 4.66 12.84
CA MET A 141 13.46 3.86 11.77
C MET A 141 13.34 4.65 10.45
N ALA A 142 12.93 5.92 10.51
CA ALA A 142 12.89 6.78 9.33
C ALA A 142 14.28 7.05 8.74
N ASP A 143 15.29 7.29 9.59
CA ASP A 143 16.68 7.43 9.13
C ASP A 143 17.20 6.13 8.47
N GLU A 144 16.91 4.97 9.05
CA GLU A 144 17.25 3.66 8.47
C GLU A 144 16.61 3.48 7.08
N MET A 145 15.32 3.79 6.94
CA MET A 145 14.60 3.67 5.66
C MET A 145 15.15 4.63 4.60
N VAL A 146 15.41 5.89 4.94
CA VAL A 146 15.96 6.88 4.00
C VAL A 146 17.36 6.48 3.54
N VAL A 147 18.20 5.98 4.46
CA VAL A 147 19.54 5.48 4.12
C VAL A 147 19.47 4.24 3.23
N ALA A 148 18.58 3.29 3.53
CA ALA A 148 18.40 2.08 2.74
C ALA A 148 17.85 2.37 1.33
N GLN A 149 16.99 3.37 1.21
CA GLN A 149 16.33 3.77 -0.05
C GLN A 149 17.03 4.93 -0.76
N ALA A 150 18.23 5.33 -0.33
CA ALA A 150 18.91 6.53 -0.84
C ALA A 150 19.08 6.55 -2.36
N ALA A 151 19.27 5.39 -2.99
CA ALA A 151 19.38 5.27 -4.45
C ALA A 151 18.07 5.62 -5.19
N TRP A 152 16.93 5.43 -4.55
CA TRP A 152 15.59 5.62 -5.12
C TRP A 152 14.92 6.93 -4.66
N LEU A 153 15.49 7.59 -3.65
CA LEU A 153 14.96 8.79 -3.02
C LEU A 153 15.92 9.98 -3.16
N PRO A 154 16.23 10.43 -4.39
CA PRO A 154 17.23 11.47 -4.63
C PRO A 154 16.91 12.82 -3.98
N GLN A 155 15.64 13.12 -3.72
CA GLN A 155 15.18 14.33 -3.01
C GLN A 155 15.78 14.43 -1.61
N TYR A 156 16.09 13.29 -0.98
CA TYR A 156 16.68 13.22 0.36
C TYR A 156 18.20 13.05 0.34
N ALA A 157 18.87 13.15 -0.82
CA ALA A 157 20.32 12.97 -0.91
C ALA A 157 21.11 13.87 0.06
N HIS A 158 20.61 15.09 0.31
CA HIS A 158 21.19 16.03 1.26
C HIS A 158 21.04 15.60 2.73
N ALA A 159 20.00 14.84 3.07
CA ALA A 159 19.69 14.39 4.42
C ALA A 159 20.39 13.06 4.78
N VAL A 160 20.77 12.25 3.78
CA VAL A 160 21.39 10.93 3.96
C VAL A 160 22.68 10.97 4.81
N PRO A 161 23.64 11.90 4.60
CA PRO A 161 24.84 11.95 5.43
C PRO A 161 24.53 12.16 6.92
N ALA A 162 23.64 13.11 7.23
CA ALA A 162 23.22 13.39 8.60
C ALA A 162 22.44 12.21 9.21
N ALA A 163 21.62 11.51 8.41
CA ALA A 163 20.95 10.29 8.85
C ALA A 163 21.96 9.19 9.21
N ARG A 164 22.99 8.94 8.39
CA ARG A 164 24.06 7.97 8.69
C ARG A 164 24.80 8.31 9.98
N GLU A 165 25.09 9.59 10.21
CA GLU A 165 25.75 10.04 11.44
C GLU A 165 24.87 9.78 12.68
N ARG A 166 23.57 10.13 12.62
CA ARG A 166 22.62 9.83 13.71
C ARG A 166 22.53 8.34 13.99
N LEU A 167 22.48 7.50 12.95
CA LEU A 167 22.46 6.05 13.11
C LEU A 167 23.74 5.51 13.77
N SER A 168 24.91 6.08 13.46
CA SER A 168 26.18 5.64 14.06
C SER A 168 26.29 5.93 15.58
N THR A 169 25.49 6.87 16.08
CA THR A 169 25.51 7.32 17.49
C THR A 169 24.20 7.03 18.24
N SER A 170 23.24 6.36 17.59
CA SER A 170 21.93 6.11 18.17
C SER A 170 22.02 5.22 19.41
N LYS A 171 21.23 5.57 20.42
CA LYS A 171 21.09 4.80 21.66
C LYS A 171 19.82 3.96 21.70
N VAL A 172 18.95 4.09 20.70
CA VAL A 172 17.72 3.31 20.61
C VAL A 172 18.10 1.88 20.26
N LYS A 173 17.80 0.95 21.17
CA LYS A 173 18.13 -0.47 20.98
C LYS A 173 17.04 -1.12 20.14
N THR A 174 17.43 -1.73 19.04
CA THR A 174 16.56 -2.69 18.36
C THR A 174 16.37 -3.90 19.28
N ARG A 175 15.15 -4.44 19.30
CA ARG A 175 14.84 -5.65 20.07
C ARG A 175 14.23 -6.68 19.14
N GLU A 176 14.76 -7.89 19.18
CA GLU A 176 14.09 -9.05 18.61
C GLU A 176 12.76 -9.27 19.34
N TRP A 177 11.65 -9.20 18.60
CA TRP A 177 10.31 -9.33 19.14
C TRP A 177 9.46 -10.22 18.24
N ALA A 178 8.72 -11.15 18.87
CA ALA A 178 7.80 -12.06 18.19
C ALA A 178 6.57 -11.36 17.54
N GLY A 179 6.40 -10.05 17.75
CA GLY A 179 5.23 -9.31 17.29
C GLY A 179 3.98 -9.55 18.16
N ALA A 180 2.93 -8.76 17.92
CA ALA A 180 1.64 -8.93 18.58
C ALA A 180 0.86 -10.14 18.04
N ALA A 181 1.14 -10.56 16.80
CA ALA A 181 0.49 -11.69 16.16
C ALA A 181 1.23 -13.01 16.47
N ARG A 182 0.64 -13.85 17.33
CA ARG A 182 1.23 -15.11 17.84
C ARG A 182 1.29 -16.28 16.83
N ARG A 183 1.08 -16.03 15.53
CA ARG A 183 1.08 -17.10 14.53
C ARG A 183 2.50 -17.31 14.02
N SER A 184 2.99 -18.55 14.04
CA SER A 184 4.27 -18.92 13.45
C SER A 184 4.32 -18.56 11.97
N VAL A 185 5.48 -18.09 11.52
CA VAL A 185 5.78 -17.88 10.10
C VAL A 185 5.94 -19.26 9.47
N ARG A 186 5.18 -19.53 8.41
CA ARG A 186 5.26 -20.79 7.68
C ARG A 186 6.39 -20.77 6.67
N SER A 187 6.95 -21.95 6.40
CA SER A 187 7.95 -22.13 5.34
C SER A 187 7.31 -22.08 3.95
N ILE A 188 8.13 -21.89 2.91
CA ILE A 188 7.66 -21.91 1.53
C ILE A 188 7.09 -23.28 1.17
N GLU A 189 7.67 -24.37 1.69
CA GLU A 189 7.15 -25.73 1.50
C GLU A 189 5.77 -25.90 2.12
N GLU A 190 5.57 -25.42 3.35
CA GLU A 190 4.28 -25.45 4.03
C GLU A 190 3.21 -24.67 3.25
N LEU A 191 3.55 -23.46 2.77
CA LEU A 191 2.65 -22.64 1.97
C LEU A 191 2.29 -23.29 0.63
N ARG A 192 3.25 -23.93 -0.03
CA ARG A 192 3.03 -24.67 -1.29
C ARG A 192 2.16 -25.90 -1.05
N ALA A 193 2.39 -26.64 0.02
CA ALA A 193 1.59 -27.81 0.40
C ALA A 193 0.13 -27.41 0.69
N GLU A 194 -0.08 -26.32 1.45
CA GLU A 194 -1.42 -25.77 1.69
C GLU A 194 -2.11 -25.33 0.39
N LYS A 195 -1.42 -24.56 -0.47
CA LYS A 195 -1.96 -24.13 -1.78
C LYS A 195 -2.33 -25.35 -2.65
N ALA A 196 -1.50 -26.39 -2.65
CA ALA A 196 -1.76 -27.62 -3.40
C ALA A 196 -2.97 -28.39 -2.83
N ALA A 197 -3.09 -28.49 -1.51
CA ALA A 197 -4.22 -29.12 -0.84
C ALA A 197 -5.54 -28.39 -1.11
N LEU A 198 -5.54 -27.05 -1.04
CA LEU A 198 -6.70 -26.21 -1.38
C LEU A 198 -7.14 -26.39 -2.83
N LYS A 199 -6.18 -26.54 -3.76
CA LYS A 199 -6.47 -26.78 -5.18
C LYS A 199 -7.00 -28.20 -5.47
N GLN A 200 -6.71 -29.18 -4.61
CA GLN A 200 -7.24 -30.54 -4.72
C GLN A 200 -8.63 -30.68 -4.08
N ALA A 201 -8.97 -29.79 -3.14
CA ALA A 201 -10.22 -29.81 -2.39
C ALA A 201 -11.36 -29.00 -3.04
N GLY A 202 -11.09 -28.19 -4.07
CA GLY A 202 -12.06 -27.40 -4.82
C GLY A 202 -12.09 -27.78 -6.30
#